data_AF-A0A0R0LNC0-F1
#
_entry.id   AF-A0A0R0LNC0-F1
#
_cell.length_a   1.000
_cell.length_b   1.000
_cell.length_c   1.000
_cell.angle_alpha   90.00
_cell.angle_beta   90.00
_cell.angle_gamma   90.00
#
_symmetry.space_group_name_H-M   'P 1'
#
loop_
_entity.id
_entity.type
_entity.pdbx_description
1 polymer ?
#
loop_
_entity_poly.entity_id
_entity_poly.type
_entity_poly.pdbx_seq_one_letter_code
_entity_poly.pdbx_strand_id
1 'polypeptide(L)'
;MFEKPCAHCGLPFQPRPQVPNHAFCADPACQKVRRQRWHLEKLQADPNYRENKARSQKAWQERNPDYWRRYRDENPDYAERNRAMQQPGEDAFQSEPAFQE
;
A
#
# COMPACT_ATOMS: atom_id res chain seq x y z
N MET A 1 -23.95 21.54 -10.81
CA MET A 1 -22.95 20.46 -10.73
C MET A 1 -22.48 20.43 -9.28
N PHE A 2 -22.67 19.32 -8.57
CA PHE A 2 -22.23 19.23 -7.17
C PHE A 2 -20.77 18.81 -7.16
N GLU A 3 -19.91 19.64 -6.61
CA GLU A 3 -18.48 19.38 -6.44
C GLU A 3 -18.17 19.29 -4.96
N LYS A 4 -17.20 18.44 -4.62
CA LYS A 4 -16.70 18.34 -3.25
C LYS A 4 -15.20 18.07 -3.24
N PRO A 5 -14.49 18.43 -2.16
CA PRO A 5 -13.04 18.23 -2.09
C PRO A 5 -12.67 16.74 -1.97
N CYS A 6 -11.59 16.34 -2.64
CA CYS A 6 -10.97 15.03 -2.50
C CYS A 6 -10.33 14.87 -1.11
N ALA A 7 -10.62 13.76 -0.42
CA ALA A 7 -10.05 13.45 0.90
C ALA A 7 -8.53 13.16 0.91
N HIS A 8 -7.88 13.14 -0.27
CA HIS A 8 -6.42 13.05 -0.38
C HIS A 8 -5.79 14.35 -0.85
N CYS A 9 -6.13 14.84 -2.04
CA CYS A 9 -5.47 16.00 -2.64
C CYS A 9 -6.19 17.34 -2.40
N GLY A 10 -7.39 17.34 -1.79
CA GLY A 10 -8.18 18.55 -1.55
C GLY A 10 -8.84 19.15 -2.80
N LEU A 11 -8.42 18.78 -4.00
CA LEU A 11 -8.96 19.32 -5.24
C LEU A 11 -10.47 19.02 -5.39
N PRO A 12 -11.25 19.97 -5.90
CA PRO A 12 -12.67 19.76 -6.17
C PRO A 12 -12.83 18.68 -7.25
N PHE A 13 -13.81 17.81 -7.07
CA PHE A 13 -14.19 16.84 -8.08
C PHE A 13 -15.70 16.58 -8.03
N GLN A 14 -16.23 16.09 -9.16
CA GLN A 14 -17.62 15.67 -9.25
C GLN A 14 -17.76 14.21 -8.81
N PRO A 15 -18.45 13.91 -7.68
CA PRO A 15 -18.67 12.54 -7.26
C PRO A 15 -19.68 11.84 -8.18
N ARG A 16 -19.39 10.58 -8.50
CA ARG A 16 -20.34 9.69 -9.20
C ARG A 16 -21.58 9.41 -8.34
N PRO A 17 -22.81 9.63 -8.84
CA PRO A 17 -24.05 9.40 -8.09
C PRO A 17 -24.25 7.94 -7.64
N GLN A 18 -23.68 6.98 -8.37
CA GLN A 18 -23.81 5.55 -8.07
C GLN A 18 -22.97 5.09 -6.87
N VAL A 19 -22.09 5.95 -6.34
CA VAL A 19 -21.17 5.60 -5.27
C VAL A 19 -21.50 6.45 -4.04
N PRO A 20 -22.28 5.91 -3.10
CA PRO A 20 -22.47 6.54 -1.80
C PRO A 20 -21.11 6.84 -1.17
N ASN A 21 -20.97 8.02 -0.54
CA ASN A 21 -19.76 8.43 0.16
C ASN A 21 -18.46 8.48 -0.69
N HIS A 22 -18.56 8.74 -2.00
CA HIS A 22 -17.40 8.84 -2.90
C HIS A 22 -16.40 9.90 -2.42
N ALA A 23 -15.34 9.55 -1.69
CA ALA A 23 -14.50 10.54 -0.99
C ALA A 23 -13.23 10.96 -1.74
N PHE A 24 -12.84 10.26 -2.80
CA PHE A 24 -11.58 10.48 -3.52
C PHE A 24 -11.84 10.74 -5.00
N CYS A 25 -11.12 11.68 -5.61
CA CYS A 25 -11.20 11.92 -7.05
C CYS A 25 -10.61 10.75 -7.85
N ALA A 26 -10.84 10.72 -9.17
CA ALA A 26 -10.41 9.62 -10.05
C ALA A 26 -8.88 9.56 -10.30
N ASP A 27 -8.12 10.53 -9.78
CA ASP A 27 -6.67 10.57 -9.92
C ASP A 27 -5.99 9.29 -9.39
N PRO A 28 -5.06 8.68 -10.15
CA PRO A 28 -4.43 7.41 -9.76
C PRO A 28 -3.72 7.44 -8.40
N ALA A 29 -3.09 8.56 -8.02
CA ALA A 29 -2.42 8.70 -6.73
C ALA A 29 -3.47 8.74 -5.60
N CYS A 30 -4.54 9.51 -5.77
CA CYS A 30 -5.66 9.55 -4.82
C CYS A 30 -6.33 8.18 -4.64
N GLN A 31 -6.49 7.45 -5.73
CA GLN A 31 -7.06 6.10 -5.72
C GLN A 31 -6.13 5.08 -5.05
N LYS A 32 -4.81 5.24 -5.20
CA LYS A 32 -3.80 4.44 -4.49
C LYS A 32 -3.92 4.65 -2.98
N VAL A 33 -4.00 5.90 -2.52
CA VAL A 33 -4.18 6.23 -1.09
C VAL A 33 -5.49 5.67 -0.56
N ARG A 34 -6.59 5.80 -1.31
CA ARG A 34 -7.88 5.20 -0.93
C ARG A 34 -7.76 3.69 -0.66
N ARG A 35 -7.16 2.95 -1.59
CA ARG A 35 -6.97 1.48 -1.45
C ARG A 35 -6.07 1.14 -0.26
N GLN A 36 -5.02 1.94 -0.03
CA GLN A 36 -4.12 1.75 1.10
C GLN A 36 -4.84 1.96 2.43
N ARG A 37 -5.61 3.04 2.58
CA ARG A 37 -6.39 3.31 3.81
C ARG A 37 -7.36 2.18 4.11
N TRP A 38 -8.16 1.77 3.12
CA TRP A 38 -9.07 0.64 3.27
C TRP A 38 -8.33 -0.65 3.66
N HIS A 39 -7.17 -0.93 3.07
CA HIS A 39 -6.40 -2.12 3.41
C HIS A 39 -5.90 -2.10 4.86
N LEU A 40 -5.40 -0.95 5.33
CA LEU A 40 -4.94 -0.78 6.71
C LEU A 40 -6.10 -0.90 7.71
N GLU A 41 -7.23 -0.25 7.43
CA GLU A 41 -8.46 -0.35 8.23
C GLU A 41 -8.93 -1.80 8.33
N LYS A 42 -8.92 -2.54 7.21
CA LYS A 42 -9.27 -3.96 7.21
C LYS A 42 -8.30 -4.82 8.01
N LEU A 43 -6.99 -4.57 7.90
CA LEU A 43 -5.98 -5.29 8.68
C LEU A 43 -6.07 -5.02 10.18
N GLN A 44 -6.58 -3.85 10.59
CA GLN A 44 -6.75 -3.49 12.00
C GLN A 44 -8.08 -3.98 12.57
N ALA A 45 -9.17 -3.83 11.81
CA ALA A 45 -10.51 -4.14 12.27
C ALA A 45 -10.87 -5.63 12.19
N ASP A 46 -10.20 -6.40 11.32
CA ASP A 46 -10.52 -7.80 11.04
C ASP A 46 -9.30 -8.72 11.26
N PRO A 47 -9.18 -9.35 12.45
CA PRO A 47 -8.12 -10.32 12.74
C PRO A 47 -8.16 -11.55 11.81
N ASN A 48 -9.35 -12.02 11.43
CA ASN A 48 -9.49 -13.17 10.53
C ASN A 48 -8.96 -12.85 9.14
N TYR A 49 -9.16 -11.62 8.66
CA TYR A 49 -8.59 -11.17 7.40
C TYR A 49 -7.05 -11.22 7.41
N ARG A 50 -6.42 -10.78 8.50
CA ARG A 50 -4.96 -10.84 8.68
C ARG A 50 -4.47 -12.29 8.68
N GLU A 51 -5.10 -13.17 9.46
CA GLU A 51 -4.70 -14.58 9.56
C GLU A 51 -4.89 -15.34 8.25
N ASN A 52 -6.02 -15.13 7.57
CA ASN A 52 -6.30 -15.78 6.30
C ASN A 52 -5.30 -15.37 5.22
N LYS A 53 -4.89 -14.09 5.18
CA LYS A 53 -3.85 -13.60 4.29
C LYS A 53 -2.50 -14.27 4.58
N ALA A 54 -2.13 -14.41 5.85
CA ALA A 54 -0.89 -15.08 6.25
C ALA A 54 -0.91 -16.57 5.88
N ARG A 55 -2.01 -17.28 6.16
CA ARG A 55 -2.17 -18.70 5.82
C ARG A 55 -2.11 -18.94 4.32
N SER A 56 -2.81 -18.11 3.54
CA SER A 56 -2.81 -18.21 2.07
C SER A 56 -1.42 -17.96 1.49
N GLN A 57 -0.70 -16.96 2.01
CA GLN A 57 0.67 -16.66 1.58
C GLN A 57 1.62 -17.81 1.89
N LYS A 58 1.53 -18.40 3.10
CA LYS A 58 2.33 -19.55 3.51
C LYS A 58 2.05 -20.76 2.62
N ALA A 59 0.78 -21.13 2.45
CA ALA A 59 0.40 -22.25 1.61
C ALA A 59 0.87 -22.09 0.15
N TRP A 60 0.85 -20.86 -0.38
CA TRP A 60 1.37 -20.59 -1.71
C TRP A 60 2.91 -20.74 -1.77
N GLN A 61 3.64 -20.27 -0.76
CA GLN A 61 5.11 -20.40 -0.71
C GLN A 61 5.53 -21.87 -0.58
N GLU A 62 4.84 -22.66 0.25
CA GLU A 62 5.09 -24.10 0.40
C GLU A 62 4.89 -24.86 -0.91
N ARG A 63 3.90 -24.46 -1.72
CA ARG A 63 3.66 -25.03 -3.06
C ARG A 63 4.63 -24.52 -4.13
N ASN A 64 5.27 -23.38 -3.91
CA ASN A 64 6.11 -22.69 -4.89
C ASN A 64 7.46 -22.25 -4.30
N PRO A 65 8.27 -23.18 -3.76
CA PRO A 65 9.46 -22.84 -2.99
C PRO A 65 10.51 -22.08 -3.81
N ASP A 66 10.66 -22.41 -5.10
CA ASP A 66 11.68 -21.79 -5.96
C ASP A 66 11.18 -20.59 -6.76
N TYR A 67 9.88 -20.25 -6.68
CA TYR A 67 9.30 -19.21 -7.53
C TYR A 67 10.03 -17.88 -7.41
N TRP A 68 10.27 -17.40 -6.19
CA TRP A 68 10.89 -16.10 -5.99
C TRP A 68 12.36 -16.06 -6.41
N ARG A 69 13.07 -17.19 -6.35
CA ARG A 69 14.45 -17.29 -6.85
C ARG A 69 14.41 -17.14 -8.37
N ARG A 70 13.65 -17.98 -9.05
CA ARG A 70 13.48 -17.96 -10.52
C ARG A 70 12.99 -16.60 -11.02
N TYR A 71 11.97 -16.03 -10.38
CA TYR A 71 11.44 -14.72 -10.76
C TYR A 71 12.51 -13.62 -10.70
N ARG A 72 13.38 -13.63 -9.69
CA ARG A 72 14.49 -12.65 -9.59
C ARG A 72 15.59 -12.90 -10.60
N ASP A 73 15.90 -14.16 -10.89
CA ASP A 73 16.90 -14.52 -11.90
C ASP A 73 16.43 -14.12 -13.31
N GLU A 74 15.13 -14.28 -13.60
CA GLU A 74 14.49 -13.89 -14.86
C GLU A 74 14.24 -12.37 -14.96
N ASN A 75 14.22 -11.63 -13.84
CA ASN A 75 13.92 -10.20 -13.78
C ASN A 75 15.01 -9.44 -12.99
N PRO A 76 16.26 -9.36 -13.50
CA PRO A 76 17.38 -8.75 -12.79
C PRO A 76 17.16 -7.27 -12.46
N ASP A 77 16.60 -6.49 -13.39
CA ASP A 77 16.30 -5.06 -13.19
C ASP A 77 15.33 -4.82 -12.03
N TYR A 78 14.31 -5.68 -11.91
CA TYR A 78 13.38 -5.65 -10.78
C TYR A 78 14.10 -5.98 -9.47
N ALA A 79 14.93 -7.02 -9.48
CA ALA A 79 15.66 -7.46 -8.30
C ALA A 79 16.63 -6.39 -7.80
N GLU A 80 17.36 -5.73 -8.71
CA GLU A 80 18.30 -4.66 -8.38
C GLU A 80 17.58 -3.42 -7.83
N ARG A 81 16.53 -2.94 -8.51
CA ARG A 81 15.72 -1.81 -8.02
C ARG A 81 15.14 -2.08 -6.64
N ASN A 82 14.59 -3.28 -6.43
CA ASN A 82 14.04 -3.66 -5.14
C ASN A 82 15.12 -3.72 -4.05
N ARG A 83 16.34 -4.20 -4.34
CA ARG A 83 17.45 -4.17 -3.38
C ARG A 83 17.86 -2.73 -3.05
N ALA A 84 17.98 -1.86 -4.06
CA ALA A 84 18.32 -0.46 -3.86
C ALA A 84 17.30 0.27 -2.97
N MET A 85 16.00 0.00 -3.15
CA MET A 85 14.93 0.55 -2.32
C MET A 85 14.88 -0.01 -0.89
N GLN A 86 15.44 -1.20 -0.65
CA GLN A 86 15.50 -1.84 0.67
C GLN A 86 16.80 -1.55 1.42
N GLN A 87 17.79 -0.95 0.76
CA GLN A 87 18.96 -0.45 1.48
C GLN A 87 18.50 0.71 2.37
N PRO A 88 18.79 0.69 3.68
CA PRO A 88 18.53 1.83 4.53
C PRO A 88 19.34 3.01 3.98
N GLY A 89 18.65 4.04 3.50
CA GLY A 89 19.29 5.32 3.21
C GLY A 89 19.86 5.90 4.52
N GLU A 90 20.96 6.61 4.43
CA GLU A 90 21.64 7.26 5.57
C GLU A 90 20.69 8.17 6.39
N ASP A 91 19.57 8.61 5.79
CA ASP A 91 18.51 9.43 6.40
C ASP A 91 17.64 8.69 7.44
N ALA A 92 17.57 7.35 7.42
CA ALA A 92 16.74 6.60 8.36
C ALA A 92 17.28 6.63 9.81
N PHE A 93 18.52 7.05 10.01
CA PHE A 93 19.19 7.12 11.31
C PHE A 93 19.11 8.50 11.98
N GLN A 94 18.62 9.54 11.29
CA GLN A 94 18.62 10.92 11.82
C GLN A 94 17.28 11.39 12.43
N SER A 95 16.25 10.54 12.47
CA SER A 95 14.99 10.86 13.15
C SER A 95 14.97 10.30 14.58
N GLU A 96 15.83 10.81 15.47
CA GLU A 96 15.52 10.81 16.90
C GLU A 96 14.63 12.02 17.20
N PRO A 97 13.39 11.85 17.70
CA PRO A 97 12.67 12.98 18.26
C PRO A 97 13.31 13.35 19.59
N ALA A 98 13.81 14.59 19.69
CA ALA A 98 14.22 15.19 20.95
C ALA A 98 13.04 15.12 21.95
N PHE A 99 13.15 14.20 22.90
CA PHE A 99 12.33 14.18 24.11
C PHE A 99 12.73 15.41 24.92
N GLN A 100 11.84 16.41 25.00
CA GLN A 100 11.97 17.55 25.90
C GLN A 100 11.12 17.29 27.15
N GLU A 101 11.73 17.57 28.30
CA GLU A 101 11.26 17.34 29.68
C GLU A 101 9.93 18.02 30.04
#